data_AF-J3NPD5-F1
#
_entry.id   AF-J3NPD5-F1
#
_cell.length_a   1.000
_cell.length_b   1.000
_cell.length_c   1.000
_cell.angle_alpha   90.00
_cell.angle_beta   90.00
_cell.angle_gamma   90.00
#
_symmetry.space_group_name_H-M   'P 1'
#
loop_
_entity.id
_entity.type
_entity.pdbx_description
1 polymer ?
#
loop_
_entity_poly.entity_id
_entity_poly.type
_entity_poly.pdbx_seq_one_letter_code
_entity_poly.pdbx_strand_id
1 'polypeptide(L)'
;MLVLSALNSPGLTQAIYAGNALWFTSAFVHFGFRQPFMMRKLSRRRHASGTAVAASPAGDAWHHDIMAYLGGMNTSLALLALLRLYAVARPSPSRDMVGDASSSSSSSLSPDVTALAVLGLANFSQAALNFTIGARSDRWIMGKGLDRITVLDVVFTVLDWTAALARVVA
;
A
#
# COMPACT_ATOMS: atom_id res chain seq x y z
N MET A 1 -16.36 -18.84 13.89
CA MET A 1 -15.57 -19.66 12.94
C MET A 1 -15.81 -19.30 11.47
N LEU A 2 -17.06 -19.11 11.02
CA LEU A 2 -17.39 -18.79 9.61
C LEU A 2 -16.72 -17.49 9.09
N VAL A 3 -16.68 -16.43 9.90
CA VAL A 3 -16.04 -15.14 9.55
C VAL A 3 -14.53 -15.27 9.38
N LEU A 4 -13.84 -15.95 10.30
CA LEU A 4 -12.39 -16.19 10.22
C LEU A 4 -12.01 -17.05 8.98
N SER A 5 -12.85 -18.04 8.65
CA SER A 5 -12.67 -18.86 7.45
C SER A 5 -12.80 -18.04 6.16
N ALA A 6 -13.76 -17.10 6.10
CA ALA A 6 -13.91 -16.19 4.96
C ALA A 6 -12.71 -15.24 4.81
N LEU A 7 -12.20 -14.70 5.93
CA LEU A 7 -11.03 -13.82 5.97
C LEU A 7 -9.73 -14.52 5.53
N ASN A 8 -9.62 -15.83 5.74
CA ASN A 8 -8.47 -16.63 5.34
C ASN A 8 -8.64 -17.30 3.97
N SER A 9 -9.72 -16.99 3.23
CA SER A 9 -9.97 -17.60 1.93
C SER A 9 -8.84 -17.27 0.93
N PRO A 10 -8.42 -18.24 0.09
CA PRO A 10 -7.39 -18.00 -0.92
C PRO A 10 -7.76 -16.87 -1.88
N GLY A 11 -9.04 -16.80 -2.28
CA GLY A 11 -9.54 -15.75 -3.17
C GLY A 11 -9.41 -14.34 -2.57
N LEU A 12 -9.76 -14.16 -1.30
CA LEU A 12 -9.58 -12.87 -0.63
C LEU A 12 -8.10 -12.50 -0.50
N THR A 13 -7.25 -13.46 -0.15
CA THR A 13 -5.79 -13.22 -0.03
C THR A 13 -5.20 -12.80 -1.37
N GLN A 14 -5.57 -13.46 -2.46
CA GLN A 14 -5.19 -13.07 -3.82
C GLN A 14 -5.68 -11.66 -4.17
N ALA A 15 -6.93 -11.34 -3.84
CA ALA A 15 -7.50 -10.01 -4.10
C ALA A 15 -6.76 -8.90 -3.33
N ILE A 16 -6.38 -9.14 -2.07
CA ILE A 16 -5.60 -8.19 -1.26
C ILE A 16 -4.22 -7.97 -1.88
N TYR A 17 -3.50 -9.03 -2.26
CA TYR A 17 -2.19 -8.87 -2.91
C TYR A 17 -2.28 -8.22 -4.28
N ALA A 18 -3.31 -8.53 -5.08
CA ALA A 18 -3.55 -7.88 -6.36
C ALA A 18 -3.85 -6.38 -6.18
N GLY A 19 -4.69 -6.04 -5.20
CA GLY A 19 -4.99 -4.66 -4.87
C GLY A 19 -3.75 -3.87 -4.44
N ASN A 20 -2.94 -4.42 -3.53
CA ASN A 20 -1.68 -3.81 -3.12
C ASN A 20 -0.68 -3.68 -4.28
N ALA A 21 -0.56 -4.71 -5.13
CA ALA A 21 0.31 -4.66 -6.30
C ALA A 21 -0.10 -3.54 -7.25
N LEU A 22 -1.40 -3.41 -7.55
CA LEU A 22 -1.93 -2.32 -8.37
C LEU A 22 -1.71 -0.95 -7.70
N TRP A 23 -1.95 -0.85 -6.41
CA TRP A 23 -1.80 0.39 -5.65
C TRP A 23 -0.35 0.89 -5.67
N PHE A 24 0.59 0.08 -5.19
CA PHE A 24 1.99 0.47 -5.09
C PHE A 24 2.67 0.63 -6.46
N THR A 25 2.27 -0.16 -7.46
CA THR A 25 2.74 0.05 -8.84
C THR A 25 2.21 1.36 -9.41
N SER A 26 0.94 1.68 -9.17
CA SER A 26 0.36 2.95 -9.58
C SER A 26 1.07 4.13 -8.90
N ALA A 27 1.34 4.05 -7.59
CA ALA A 27 2.09 5.06 -6.85
C ALA A 27 3.50 5.23 -7.42
N PHE A 28 4.23 4.14 -7.68
CA PHE A 28 5.54 4.17 -8.32
C PHE A 28 5.51 4.88 -9.68
N VAL A 29 4.60 4.49 -10.58
CA VAL A 29 4.52 5.08 -11.93
C VAL A 29 4.14 6.56 -11.86
N HIS A 30 3.12 6.90 -11.09
CA HIS A 30 2.57 8.24 -11.07
C HIS A 30 3.45 9.23 -10.31
N PHE A 31 4.07 8.82 -9.20
CA PHE A 31 4.97 9.68 -8.46
C PHE A 31 6.40 9.65 -8.98
N GLY A 32 6.84 8.53 -9.56
CA GLY A 32 8.18 8.38 -10.13
C GLY A 32 8.36 9.03 -11.50
N PHE A 33 7.31 9.10 -12.32
CA PHE A 33 7.45 9.54 -13.72
C PHE A 33 6.41 10.56 -14.19
N ARG A 34 5.38 10.84 -13.38
CA ARG A 34 4.29 11.76 -13.75
C ARG A 34 4.07 12.86 -12.72
N GLN A 35 5.14 13.34 -12.10
CA GLN A 35 5.12 14.34 -11.04
C GLN A 35 4.31 15.59 -11.40
N PRO A 36 4.54 16.26 -12.55
CA PRO A 36 3.80 17.48 -12.87
C PRO A 36 2.28 17.23 -13.00
N PHE A 37 1.92 16.08 -13.56
CA PHE A 37 0.51 15.67 -13.69
C PHE A 37 -0.12 15.42 -12.31
N MET A 38 0.57 14.68 -11.46
CA MET A 38 0.07 14.34 -10.12
C MET A 38 -0.02 15.57 -9.21
N MET A 39 0.95 16.48 -9.28
CA MET A 39 0.90 17.77 -8.60
C MET A 39 -0.35 18.55 -9.00
N ARG A 40 -0.64 18.67 -10.31
CA ARG A 40 -1.85 19.38 -10.77
C ARG A 40 -3.14 18.68 -10.34
N LYS A 41 -3.14 17.36 -10.30
CA LYS A 41 -4.32 16.54 -10.02
C LYS A 41 -4.68 16.54 -8.52
N LEU A 42 -3.68 16.43 -7.66
CA LEU A 42 -3.88 16.18 -6.23
C LEU A 42 -3.60 17.40 -5.37
N SER A 43 -2.61 18.23 -5.74
CA SER A 43 -2.24 19.37 -4.91
C SER A 43 -3.33 20.45 -4.93
N ARG A 44 -3.47 21.13 -3.80
CA ARG A 44 -4.34 22.31 -3.69
C ARG A 44 -3.62 23.61 -4.00
N ARG A 45 -2.38 23.54 -4.52
CA ARG A 45 -1.52 24.71 -4.77
C ARG A 45 -2.21 25.77 -5.60
N ARG A 46 -2.96 25.38 -6.64
CA ARG A 46 -3.76 26.29 -7.49
C ARG A 46 -4.75 27.17 -6.72
N HIS A 47 -5.15 26.75 -5.52
CA HIS A 47 -6.12 27.41 -4.65
C HIS A 47 -5.47 27.89 -3.35
N ALA A 48 -4.14 27.89 -3.25
CA ALA A 48 -3.43 28.37 -2.07
C ALA A 48 -3.56 29.88 -1.94
N SER A 49 -3.66 30.39 -0.71
CA SER A 49 -3.76 31.82 -0.43
C SER A 49 -2.48 32.60 -0.78
N GLY A 50 -1.31 31.93 -0.76
CA GLY A 50 -0.04 32.52 -1.14
C GLY A 50 0.13 32.57 -2.66
N THR A 51 0.30 33.78 -3.21
CA THR A 51 0.45 34.02 -4.66
C THR A 51 1.59 33.24 -5.29
N ALA A 52 2.73 33.11 -4.60
CA ALA A 52 3.88 32.32 -5.08
C ALA A 52 3.59 30.81 -5.18
N VAL A 53 2.76 30.28 -4.28
CA VAL A 53 2.37 28.85 -4.29
C VAL A 53 1.31 28.61 -5.35
N ALA A 54 0.35 29.53 -5.49
CA ALA A 54 -0.69 29.50 -6.52
C ALA A 54 -0.13 29.59 -7.94
N ALA A 55 0.95 30.34 -8.14
CA ALA A 55 1.65 30.47 -9.42
C ALA A 55 2.35 29.18 -9.88
N SER A 56 2.52 28.19 -9.00
CA SER A 56 3.21 26.92 -9.30
C SER A 56 2.30 25.70 -9.04
N PRO A 57 1.17 25.55 -9.76
CA PRO A 57 0.21 24.47 -9.51
C PRO A 57 0.75 23.08 -9.85
N ALA A 58 1.78 23.01 -10.71
CA ALA A 58 2.47 21.77 -11.04
C ALA A 58 3.61 21.42 -10.09
N GLY A 59 3.84 22.21 -9.03
CA GLY A 59 5.05 22.11 -8.20
C GLY A 59 6.28 22.72 -8.87
N ASP A 60 7.35 22.83 -8.09
CA ASP A 60 8.70 23.17 -8.55
C ASP A 60 9.58 21.91 -8.53
N ALA A 61 10.86 22.06 -8.90
CA ALA A 61 11.82 20.95 -8.96
C ALA A 61 11.93 20.19 -7.63
N TRP A 62 11.93 20.90 -6.50
CA TRP A 62 11.99 20.28 -5.17
C TRP A 62 10.79 19.37 -4.90
N HIS A 63 9.58 19.78 -5.30
CA HIS A 63 8.41 18.93 -5.17
C HIS A 63 8.50 17.69 -6.07
N HIS A 64 9.08 17.82 -7.26
CA HIS A 64 9.24 16.70 -8.19
C HIS A 64 10.26 15.69 -7.68
N ASP A 65 11.36 16.13 -7.08
CA ASP A 65 12.37 15.26 -6.46
C ASP A 65 11.77 14.45 -5.31
N ILE A 66 11.00 15.11 -4.45
CA ILE A 66 10.27 14.46 -3.36
C ILE A 66 9.30 13.42 -3.92
N MET A 67 8.52 13.76 -4.94
CA MET A 67 7.60 12.80 -5.56
C MET A 67 8.33 11.61 -6.19
N ALA A 68 9.45 11.86 -6.88
CA ALA A 68 10.26 10.79 -7.45
C ALA A 68 10.74 9.83 -6.36
N TYR A 69 11.19 10.38 -5.23
CA TYR A 69 11.61 9.60 -4.06
C TYR A 69 10.45 8.81 -3.45
N LEU A 70 9.27 9.42 -3.28
CA LEU A 70 8.06 8.73 -2.84
C LEU A 70 7.68 7.59 -3.79
N GLY A 71 7.74 7.81 -5.10
CA GLY A 71 7.53 6.77 -6.09
C GLY A 71 8.50 5.60 -5.91
N GLY A 72 9.79 5.90 -5.76
CA GLY A 72 10.84 4.92 -5.51
C GLY A 72 10.59 4.06 -4.26
N MET A 73 10.15 4.66 -3.15
CA MET A 73 9.84 3.90 -1.92
C MET A 73 8.71 2.89 -2.08
N ASN A 74 7.79 3.09 -3.02
CA ASN A 74 6.70 2.16 -3.28
C ASN A 74 7.13 0.92 -4.10
N THR A 75 8.33 0.93 -4.71
CA THR A 75 8.79 -0.16 -5.59
C THR A 75 8.96 -1.50 -4.85
N SER A 76 9.56 -1.48 -3.66
CA SER A 76 9.79 -2.69 -2.86
C SER A 76 8.46 -3.32 -2.41
N LEU A 77 7.48 -2.49 -2.07
CA LEU A 77 6.14 -2.91 -1.67
C LEU A 77 5.35 -3.48 -2.87
N ALA A 78 5.47 -2.83 -4.04
CA ALA A 78 4.90 -3.35 -5.28
C ALA A 78 5.49 -4.73 -5.61
N LEU A 79 6.82 -4.87 -5.54
CA LEU A 79 7.50 -6.14 -5.77
C LEU A 79 7.07 -7.22 -4.77
N LEU A 80 7.01 -6.88 -3.48
CA LEU A 80 6.53 -7.79 -2.44
C LEU A 80 5.11 -8.30 -2.75
N ALA A 81 4.18 -7.39 -3.04
CA ALA A 81 2.79 -7.74 -3.36
C ALA A 81 2.69 -8.60 -4.63
N LEU A 82 3.44 -8.28 -5.69
CA LEU A 82 3.49 -9.06 -6.92
C LEU A 82 4.06 -10.47 -6.70
N LEU A 83 5.16 -10.60 -5.94
CA LEU A 83 5.76 -11.89 -5.64
C LEU A 83 4.82 -12.77 -4.80
N ARG A 84 4.14 -12.18 -3.81
CA ARG A 84 3.13 -12.91 -3.01
C ARG A 84 1.93 -13.30 -3.86
N LEU A 85 1.38 -12.39 -4.66
CA LEU A 85 0.29 -12.68 -5.59
C LEU A 85 0.65 -13.85 -6.50
N TYR A 86 1.85 -13.81 -7.10
CA TYR A 86 2.33 -14.88 -7.96
C TYR A 86 2.48 -16.20 -7.21
N ALA A 87 3.01 -16.19 -5.98
CA ALA A 87 3.13 -17.39 -5.16
C ALA A 87 1.77 -18.02 -4.83
N VAL A 88 0.75 -17.21 -4.52
CA VAL A 88 -0.59 -17.71 -4.17
C VAL A 88 -1.48 -18.01 -5.37
N ALA A 89 -1.17 -17.49 -6.56
CA ALA A 89 -1.94 -17.70 -7.79
C ALA A 89 -1.41 -18.86 -8.64
N ARG A 90 -0.16 -19.31 -8.43
CA ARG A 90 0.36 -20.48 -9.13
C ARG A 90 -0.41 -21.74 -8.72
N PRO A 91 -0.89 -22.55 -9.68
CA PRO A 91 -1.32 -23.91 -9.40
C PRO A 91 -0.08 -24.71 -9.01
N SER A 92 0.12 -24.98 -7.71
CA SER A 92 1.16 -25.94 -7.31
C SER A 92 0.74 -27.34 -7.75
N PRO A 93 1.58 -28.10 -8.49
CA PRO A 93 1.29 -29.49 -8.87
C PRO A 93 1.36 -30.49 -7.70
N SER A 94 1.61 -30.03 -6.47
CA SER A 94 1.96 -30.87 -5.33
C SER A 94 1.53 -30.25 -4.00
N ARG A 95 0.22 -30.05 -3.81
CA ARG A 95 -0.33 -29.90 -2.45
C ARG A 95 -0.53 -31.25 -1.73
N ASP A 96 -0.36 -32.37 -2.45
CA ASP A 96 -0.56 -33.73 -1.93
C ASP A 96 0.73 -34.56 -1.77
N MET A 97 1.93 -34.05 -2.04
CA MET A 97 3.17 -34.86 -2.00
C MET A 97 4.39 -34.19 -1.33
N VAL A 98 4.20 -33.38 -0.30
CA VAL A 98 5.24 -33.15 0.71
C VAL A 98 4.60 -33.30 2.08
N GLY A 99 4.55 -34.54 2.54
CA GLY A 99 4.41 -34.82 3.97
C GLY A 99 5.69 -34.37 4.67
N ASP A 100 5.53 -33.52 5.68
CA ASP A 100 6.04 -33.78 7.04
C ASP A 100 5.52 -32.65 7.96
N ALA A 101 4.34 -32.86 8.53
CA ALA A 101 3.84 -32.08 9.68
C ALA A 101 4.27 -32.72 11.01
N SER A 102 5.33 -33.54 10.97
CA SER A 102 6.06 -34.02 12.12
C SER A 102 7.45 -33.39 12.12
N SER A 103 7.75 -32.64 13.18
CA SER A 103 9.07 -32.11 13.56
C SER A 103 9.52 -30.77 12.93
N SER A 104 9.15 -29.66 13.57
CA SER A 104 10.15 -28.72 14.10
C SER A 104 9.50 -27.60 14.91
N SER A 105 9.85 -27.59 16.19
CA SER A 105 9.54 -26.61 17.22
C SER A 105 10.25 -25.27 16.96
N SER A 106 9.87 -24.60 15.87
CA SER A 106 10.09 -23.17 15.71
C SER A 106 8.83 -22.57 15.11
N SER A 107 8.14 -21.73 15.87
CA SER A 107 6.93 -21.01 15.46
C SER A 107 7.28 -19.96 14.41
N SER A 108 7.73 -20.39 13.23
CA SER A 108 8.02 -19.49 12.12
C SER A 108 6.71 -18.90 11.61
N LEU A 109 6.59 -17.58 11.66
CA LEU A 109 5.42 -16.86 11.13
C LEU A 109 5.30 -17.17 9.64
N SER A 110 4.08 -17.47 9.19
CA SER A 110 3.80 -17.70 7.77
C SER A 110 4.28 -16.49 6.94
N PRO A 111 4.94 -16.70 5.78
CA PRO A 111 5.34 -15.63 4.89
C PRO A 111 4.19 -14.68 4.51
N ASP A 112 2.95 -15.15 4.49
CA ASP A 112 1.78 -14.31 4.24
C ASP A 112 1.48 -13.35 5.40
N VAL A 113 1.64 -13.79 6.66
CA VAL A 113 1.45 -12.95 7.84
C VAL A 113 2.47 -11.80 7.81
N THR A 114 3.74 -12.12 7.56
CA THR A 114 4.80 -11.12 7.47
C THR A 114 4.55 -10.16 6.31
N ALA A 115 4.22 -10.67 5.13
CA ALA A 115 3.97 -9.81 3.98
C ALA A 115 2.77 -8.88 4.18
N LEU A 116 1.65 -9.39 4.70
CA LEU A 116 0.46 -8.57 5.00
C LEU A 116 0.75 -7.55 6.10
N ALA A 117 1.50 -7.91 7.15
CA ALA A 117 1.90 -6.95 8.18
C ALA A 117 2.78 -5.82 7.61
N VAL A 118 3.72 -6.14 6.71
CA VAL A 118 4.57 -5.14 6.05
C VAL A 118 3.76 -4.22 5.14
N LEU A 119 2.87 -4.78 4.29
CA LEU A 119 1.99 -3.98 3.43
C LEU A 119 1.04 -3.11 4.26
N GLY A 120 0.43 -3.68 5.30
CA GLY A 120 -0.45 -2.96 6.22
C GLY A 120 0.26 -1.83 6.97
N LEU A 121 1.51 -2.05 7.41
CA LEU A 121 2.32 -0.99 8.02
C LEU A 121 2.66 0.11 7.02
N ALA A 122 3.00 -0.24 5.78
CA ALA A 122 3.29 0.74 4.75
C ALA A 122 2.07 1.63 4.45
N ASN A 123 0.91 1.01 4.19
CA ASN A 123 -0.35 1.72 3.97
C ASN A 123 -0.73 2.57 5.19
N PHE A 124 -0.57 2.04 6.41
CA PHE A 124 -0.87 2.77 7.64
C PHE A 124 -0.01 4.02 7.79
N SER A 125 1.31 3.89 7.54
CA SER A 125 2.24 5.00 7.65
C SER A 125 1.88 6.14 6.68
N GLN A 126 1.48 5.82 5.45
CA GLN A 126 1.05 6.81 4.46
C GLN A 126 -0.26 7.49 4.89
N ALA A 127 -1.27 6.72 5.30
CA ALA A 127 -2.53 7.24 5.81
C ALA A 127 -2.33 8.16 7.04
N ALA A 128 -1.53 7.72 8.02
CA ALA A 128 -1.25 8.47 9.23
C ALA A 128 -0.57 9.80 8.94
N LEU A 129 0.43 9.82 8.06
CA LEU A 129 1.12 11.05 7.65
C LEU A 129 0.18 12.00 6.89
N ASN A 130 -0.70 11.47 6.05
CA ASN A 130 -1.69 12.28 5.33
C ASN A 130 -2.70 12.94 6.29
N PHE A 131 -3.16 12.22 7.33
CA PHE A 131 -4.09 12.77 8.33
C PHE A 131 -3.43 13.73 9.32
N THR A 132 -2.15 13.53 9.67
CA THR A 132 -1.49 14.31 10.73
C THR A 132 -0.74 15.52 10.19
N ILE A 133 0.10 15.33 9.17
CA ILE A 133 0.96 16.36 8.58
C ILE A 133 0.30 16.96 7.36
N GLY A 134 -0.19 16.13 6.44
CA GLY A 134 -0.84 16.56 5.19
C GLY A 134 -2.01 17.49 5.47
N ALA A 135 -2.93 17.07 6.36
CA ALA A 135 -4.16 17.79 6.70
C ALA A 135 -3.98 19.26 7.11
N ARG A 136 -2.80 19.59 7.65
CA ARG A 136 -2.48 20.92 8.19
C ARG A 136 -1.67 21.79 7.23
N SER A 137 -1.29 21.28 6.06
CA SER A 137 -0.37 21.95 5.15
C SER A 137 -0.96 22.08 3.75
N ASP A 138 -1.02 23.32 3.23
CA ASP A 138 -1.32 23.58 1.81
C ASP A 138 -0.11 23.35 0.90
N ARG A 139 1.04 22.97 1.47
CA ARG A 139 2.27 22.70 0.73
C ARG A 139 2.31 21.27 0.18
N TRP A 140 1.56 20.35 0.79
CA TRP A 140 1.65 18.94 0.45
C TRP A 140 0.60 18.50 -0.57
N ILE A 141 0.95 17.45 -1.29
CA ILE A 141 0.21 16.87 -2.42
C ILE A 141 -1.01 16.08 -1.93
N MET A 142 -0.96 15.62 -0.68
CA MET A 142 -1.92 14.70 -0.08
C MET A 142 -2.42 15.23 1.26
N GLY A 143 -3.64 14.82 1.63
CA GLY A 143 -4.17 15.07 2.97
C GLY A 143 -4.79 16.45 3.12
N LYS A 144 -6.04 16.62 2.70
CA LYS A 144 -6.98 17.45 3.48
C LYS A 144 -8.23 16.61 3.65
N GLY A 145 -8.15 15.62 4.54
CA GLY A 145 -9.21 14.66 4.85
C GLY A 145 -9.25 13.47 3.89
N LEU A 146 -10.45 13.18 3.37
CA LEU A 146 -10.80 11.98 2.61
C LEU A 146 -10.41 12.05 1.13
N ASP A 147 -9.18 12.47 0.82
CA ASP A 147 -8.71 12.37 -0.57
C ASP A 147 -8.55 10.89 -0.99
N ARG A 148 -8.60 10.65 -2.31
CA ARG A 148 -8.65 9.29 -2.86
C ARG A 148 -7.45 8.42 -2.45
N ILE A 149 -6.29 9.03 -2.24
CA ILE A 149 -5.07 8.30 -1.88
C ILE A 149 -5.12 7.90 -0.42
N THR A 150 -5.42 8.87 0.45
CA THR A 150 -5.61 8.61 1.87
C THR A 150 -6.68 7.55 2.12
N VAL A 151 -7.79 7.58 1.37
CA VAL A 151 -8.84 6.55 1.48
C VAL A 151 -8.33 5.17 1.06
N LEU A 152 -7.58 5.08 -0.04
CA LEU A 152 -7.01 3.80 -0.49
C LEU A 152 -6.01 3.24 0.52
N ASP A 153 -5.13 4.07 1.06
CA ASP A 153 -4.17 3.68 2.10
C ASP A 153 -4.90 3.16 3.35
N VAL A 154 -5.97 3.82 3.80
CA VAL A 154 -6.78 3.35 4.94
C VAL A 154 -7.45 2.01 4.63
N VAL A 155 -8.04 1.86 3.44
CA VAL A 155 -8.70 0.61 3.05
C VAL A 155 -7.71 -0.54 3.05
N PHE A 156 -6.55 -0.39 2.40
CA PHE A 156 -5.55 -1.45 2.37
C PHE A 156 -4.93 -1.71 3.74
N THR A 157 -4.73 -0.68 4.57
CA THR A 157 -4.31 -0.86 5.97
C THR A 157 -5.26 -1.80 6.71
N VAL A 158 -6.57 -1.55 6.64
CA VAL A 158 -7.57 -2.37 7.33
C VAL A 158 -7.57 -3.79 6.78
N LEU A 159 -7.57 -3.94 5.45
CA LEU A 159 -7.59 -5.27 4.81
C LEU A 159 -6.35 -6.09 5.16
N ASP A 160 -5.16 -5.48 5.07
CA ASP A 160 -3.88 -6.13 5.32
C ASP A 160 -3.74 -6.57 6.77
N TRP A 161 -4.03 -5.69 7.73
CA TRP A 161 -3.97 -6.02 9.16
C TRP A 161 -5.03 -7.05 9.56
N THR A 162 -6.25 -6.93 9.04
CA THR A 162 -7.32 -7.90 9.33
C THR A 162 -6.93 -9.29 8.83
N ALA A 163 -6.39 -9.39 7.61
CA ALA A 163 -5.94 -10.65 7.04
C ALA A 163 -4.71 -11.22 7.75
N ALA A 164 -3.76 -10.38 8.18
CA ALA A 164 -2.60 -10.80 8.96
C ALA A 164 -3.04 -11.37 10.33
N LEU A 165 -3.89 -10.65 11.07
CA LEU A 165 -4.36 -11.06 12.39
C LEU A 165 -5.25 -12.30 12.33
N ALA A 166 -6.13 -12.41 11.32
CA ALA A 166 -6.97 -13.59 11.14
C ALA A 166 -6.16 -14.88 10.94
N ARG A 167 -4.93 -14.80 10.42
CA ARG A 167 -4.02 -15.94 10.25
C ARG A 167 -3.18 -16.27 11.48
N VAL A 168 -3.05 -15.34 12.41
CA VAL A 168 -2.37 -15.56 13.70
C VAL A 168 -3.32 -16.20 14.70
N VAL A 169 -4.62 -15.87 14.62
CA VAL A 169 -5.65 -16.31 15.58
C VAL A 169 -6.37 -17.60 15.15
N ALA A 170 -6.39 -17.92 13.85
CA ALA A 170 -7.00 -19.14 13.32
C ALA A 170 -6.08 -20.35 13.47
#